data_AF-A0A0F9K8P5-F1
#
_entry.id   AF-A0A0F9K8P5-F1
#
_cell.length_a   1.000
_cell.length_b   1.000
_cell.length_c   1.000
_cell.angle_alpha   90.00
_cell.angle_beta   90.00
_cell.angle_gamma   90.00
#
_symmetry.space_group_name_H-M   'P 1'
#
loop_
_entity.id
_entity.type
_entity.pdbx_description
1 polymer ?
#
loop_
_entity_poly.entity_id
_entity_poly.type
_entity_poly.pdbx_seq_one_letter_code
_entity_poly.pdbx_strand_id
1 'polypeptide(L)'
;SVIASPICSFLPGLGSGQAAIIGNSISKTNLKGFLVLIGATNTLVMGFSFISLYVISRTRTGAAAAIQDILGSLSWQILVLVLFVVFISGFVSFFLAKFLAKFFSQKLKKVNYVLLSLITLLLLVIIVFLVSGFLGFLILIASTFTGIYSISLGVRRTNMMGCLLVPTIIFYLML
;
A
#
# COMPACT_ATOMS: atom_id res chain seq x y z
N SER A 1 -13.59 9.39 1.67
CA SER A 1 -13.04 8.05 1.34
C SER A 1 -13.57 7.50 0.02
N VAL A 2 -14.88 7.57 -0.23
CA VAL A 2 -15.51 6.99 -1.44
C VAL A 2 -15.05 7.64 -2.74
N ILE A 3 -14.76 8.95 -2.76
CA ILE A 3 -14.32 9.68 -3.96
C ILE A 3 -12.80 9.64 -4.15
N ALA A 4 -12.03 9.64 -3.06
CA ALA A 4 -10.56 9.64 -3.13
C ALA A 4 -9.96 8.30 -3.59
N SER A 5 -10.64 7.18 -3.30
CA SER A 5 -10.14 5.83 -3.62
C SER A 5 -10.20 5.49 -5.11
N PRO A 6 -11.28 5.80 -5.85
CA PRO A 6 -11.30 5.69 -7.31
C PRO A 6 -10.24 6.60 -7.95
N ILE A 7 -10.12 7.86 -7.52
CA ILE A 7 -9.15 8.81 -8.08
C ILE A 7 -7.71 8.30 -7.90
N CYS A 8 -7.34 7.79 -6.72
CA CYS A 8 -6.01 7.18 -6.53
C CYS A 8 -5.85 5.82 -7.22
N SER A 9 -6.92 5.04 -7.35
CA SER A 9 -6.89 3.76 -8.05
C SER A 9 -6.86 3.92 -9.56
N PHE A 10 -7.15 5.10 -10.11
CA PHE A 10 -7.02 5.41 -11.53
C PHE A 10 -5.72 6.18 -11.84
N LEU A 11 -5.34 7.16 -11.01
CA LEU A 11 -4.09 7.91 -11.19
C LEU A 11 -2.85 7.04 -10.86
N PRO A 12 -1.93 6.84 -11.82
CA PRO A 12 -0.71 6.07 -11.59
C PRO A 12 0.22 6.82 -10.65
N GLY A 13 0.76 6.11 -9.64
CA GLY A 13 1.70 6.67 -8.65
C GLY A 13 1.09 7.05 -7.29
N LEU A 14 -0.24 7.01 -7.13
CA LEU A 14 -0.90 7.26 -5.85
C LEU A 14 -1.18 5.97 -5.08
N GLY A 15 -0.36 5.69 -4.06
CA GLY A 15 -0.59 4.58 -3.12
C GLY A 15 -1.73 4.83 -2.13
N SER A 16 -2.18 3.78 -1.43
CA SER A 16 -3.26 3.84 -0.43
C SER A 16 -2.99 4.84 0.70
N GLY A 17 -1.74 5.00 1.13
CA GLY A 17 -1.34 6.02 2.11
C GLY A 17 -1.54 7.46 1.63
N GLN A 18 -1.33 7.72 0.33
CA GLN A 18 -1.55 9.04 -0.26
C GLN A 18 -3.03 9.33 -0.46
N ALA A 19 -3.79 8.33 -0.91
CA ALA A 19 -5.25 8.40 -0.96
C ALA A 19 -5.85 8.75 0.41
N ALA A 20 -5.29 8.15 1.47
CA ALA A 20 -5.72 8.43 2.82
C ALA A 20 -5.30 9.84 3.29
N ILE A 21 -4.11 10.33 2.94
CA ILE A 21 -3.71 11.71 3.29
C ILE A 21 -4.60 12.73 2.57
N ILE A 22 -4.85 12.56 1.27
CA ILE A 22 -5.73 13.44 0.49
C ILE A 22 -7.16 13.39 1.07
N GLY A 23 -7.68 12.19 1.31
CA GLY A 23 -9.00 12.02 1.90
C GLY A 23 -9.12 12.61 3.32
N ASN A 24 -8.04 12.56 4.11
CA ASN A 24 -8.00 13.16 5.44
C ASN A 24 -7.90 14.68 5.40
N SER A 25 -7.19 15.25 4.43
CA SER A 25 -7.14 16.70 4.21
C SER A 25 -8.51 17.27 3.85
N ILE A 26 -9.34 16.50 3.13
CA ILE A 26 -10.72 16.89 2.79
C ILE A 26 -11.67 16.68 3.98
N SER A 27 -11.56 15.55 4.68
CA SER A 27 -12.50 15.18 5.74
C SER A 27 -12.12 15.72 7.14
N LYS A 28 -10.92 16.28 7.30
CA LYS A 28 -10.33 16.77 8.58
C LYS A 28 -10.54 15.80 9.75
N THR A 29 -10.23 14.53 9.55
CA THR A 29 -10.45 13.48 10.56
C THR A 29 -9.33 13.40 11.60
N ASN A 30 -9.71 13.08 12.84
CA ASN A 30 -8.77 12.78 13.93
C ASN A 30 -7.93 11.52 13.64
N LEU A 31 -6.89 11.24 14.44
CA LEU A 31 -6.00 10.07 14.28
C LEU A 31 -6.73 8.73 14.10
N LYS A 32 -7.81 8.48 14.87
CA LYS A 32 -8.63 7.28 14.71
C LYS A 32 -9.34 7.24 13.35
N GLY A 33 -9.86 8.38 12.91
CA GLY A 33 -10.47 8.54 11.59
C GLY A 33 -9.47 8.31 10.47
N PHE A 34 -8.23 8.81 10.60
CA PHE A 34 -7.15 8.56 9.64
C PHE A 34 -6.82 7.07 9.51
N LEU A 35 -6.75 6.33 10.62
CA LEU A 35 -6.54 4.88 10.60
C LEU A 35 -7.67 4.13 9.90
N VAL A 36 -8.92 4.50 10.17
CA VAL A 36 -10.10 3.94 9.46
C VAL A 36 -10.03 4.27 7.97
N LEU A 37 -9.62 5.49 7.62
CA LEU A 37 -9.48 5.95 6.25
C LEU A 37 -8.41 5.15 5.49
N ILE A 38 -7.25 4.89 6.11
CA ILE A 38 -6.20 4.04 5.54
C ILE A 38 -6.72 2.62 5.32
N GLY A 39 -7.39 2.03 6.31
CA GLY A 39 -7.95 0.68 6.19
C GLY A 39 -8.96 0.60 5.04
N ALA A 40 -9.92 1.52 5.00
CA ALA A 40 -10.93 1.58 3.95
C ALA A 40 -10.33 1.80 2.56
N THR A 41 -9.37 2.73 2.42
CA THR A 41 -8.70 3.00 1.14
C THR A 41 -7.90 1.78 0.67
N ASN A 42 -7.19 1.08 1.56
CA ASN A 42 -6.44 -0.11 1.19
C ASN A 42 -7.34 -1.25 0.70
N THR A 43 -8.46 -1.50 1.38
CA THR A 43 -9.45 -2.52 0.96
C THR A 43 -10.09 -2.16 -0.37
N LEU A 44 -10.47 -0.89 -0.56
CA LEU A 44 -11.04 -0.42 -1.83
C LEU A 44 -10.04 -0.51 -2.97
N VAL A 45 -8.79 -0.08 -2.77
CA VAL A 45 -7.71 -0.18 -3.77
C VAL A 45 -7.47 -1.64 -4.15
N MET A 46 -7.53 -2.58 -3.20
CA MET A 46 -7.43 -4.01 -3.51
C MET A 46 -8.57 -4.50 -4.40
N GLY A 47 -9.83 -4.19 -4.06
CA GLY A 47 -10.98 -4.54 -4.89
C GLY A 47 -10.92 -3.93 -6.29
N PHE A 48 -10.62 -2.63 -6.38
CA PHE A 48 -10.45 -1.93 -7.66
C PHE A 48 -9.24 -2.44 -8.45
N SER A 49 -8.20 -2.97 -7.81
CA SER A 49 -7.05 -3.54 -8.51
C SER A 49 -7.44 -4.75 -9.36
N PHE A 50 -8.39 -5.58 -8.92
CA PHE A 50 -8.91 -6.69 -9.73
C PHE A 50 -9.78 -6.22 -10.90
N ILE A 51 -10.55 -5.16 -10.69
CA ILE A 51 -11.33 -4.53 -11.77
C ILE A 51 -10.39 -3.89 -12.81
N SER A 52 -9.35 -3.19 -12.36
CA SER A 52 -8.29 -2.64 -13.22
C SER A 52 -7.53 -3.75 -13.95
N LEU A 53 -7.31 -4.90 -13.31
CA LEU A 53 -6.67 -6.05 -13.96
C LEU A 53 -7.53 -6.60 -15.10
N TYR A 54 -8.85 -6.64 -14.93
CA TYR A 54 -9.77 -7.06 -15.99
C TYR A 54 -9.84 -6.06 -17.15
N VAL A 55 -9.99 -4.77 -16.86
CA VAL A 55 -10.21 -3.74 -17.91
C VAL A 55 -8.91 -3.34 -18.60
N ILE A 56 -7.81 -3.20 -17.86
CA ILE A 56 -6.55 -2.60 -18.34
C ILE A 56 -5.45 -3.68 -18.49
N SER A 57 -5.69 -4.92 -18.04
CA SER A 57 -4.69 -6.01 -18.03
C SER A 57 -3.36 -5.65 -17.36
N ARG A 58 -3.39 -4.66 -16.47
CA ARG A 58 -2.22 -4.18 -15.70
C ARG A 58 -2.39 -4.49 -14.23
N THR A 59 -1.34 -5.04 -13.63
CA THR A 59 -1.27 -5.38 -12.22
C THR A 59 -0.89 -4.16 -11.40
N ARG A 60 -1.65 -3.92 -10.33
CA ARG A 60 -1.37 -2.83 -9.37
C ARG A 60 -1.01 -3.33 -7.97
N THR A 61 -1.26 -4.61 -7.69
CA THR A 61 -0.95 -5.24 -6.41
C THR A 61 -0.33 -6.62 -6.66
N GLY A 62 0.47 -7.12 -5.72
CA GLY A 62 1.06 -8.45 -5.82
C GLY A 62 0.02 -9.57 -5.89
N ALA A 63 -1.12 -9.41 -5.21
CA ALA A 63 -2.23 -10.36 -5.30
C ALA A 63 -2.87 -10.39 -6.69
N ALA A 64 -3.04 -9.22 -7.33
CA ALA A 64 -3.49 -9.13 -8.71
C ALA A 64 -2.47 -9.74 -9.69
N ALA A 65 -1.16 -9.54 -9.45
CA ALA A 65 -0.11 -10.15 -10.26
C ALA A 65 -0.11 -11.68 -10.18
N ALA A 66 -0.19 -12.24 -8.96
CA ALA A 66 -0.29 -13.68 -8.79
C ALA A 66 -1.52 -14.28 -9.49
N ILE A 67 -2.67 -13.60 -9.42
CA ILE A 67 -3.88 -14.06 -10.12
C ILE A 67 -3.72 -13.98 -11.65
N GLN A 68 -3.08 -12.93 -12.17
CA GLN A 68 -2.78 -12.83 -13.59
C GLN A 68 -1.83 -13.95 -14.07
N ASP A 69 -0.80 -14.27 -13.28
CA ASP A 69 0.16 -15.33 -13.62
C ASP A 69 -0.49 -16.73 -13.60
N ILE A 70 -1.42 -16.98 -12.67
CA ILE A 70 -2.08 -18.28 -12.54
C ILE A 70 -3.22 -18.45 -13.55
N LEU A 71 -4.06 -17.43 -13.76
CA LEU A 71 -5.28 -17.53 -14.56
C LEU A 71 -5.13 -16.96 -15.98
N GLY A 72 -4.08 -16.20 -16.27
CA GLY A 72 -3.87 -15.55 -17.57
C GLY A 72 -4.96 -14.52 -17.87
N SER A 73 -5.86 -14.85 -18.82
CA SER A 73 -6.97 -13.98 -19.22
C SER A 73 -8.15 -14.06 -18.26
N LEU A 74 -8.52 -12.94 -17.64
CA LEU A 74 -9.71 -12.87 -16.79
C LEU A 74 -10.98 -12.87 -17.64
N SER A 75 -11.78 -13.93 -17.54
CA SER A 75 -13.18 -13.96 -17.99
C SER A 75 -14.09 -13.19 -17.02
N TRP A 76 -15.23 -12.70 -17.51
CA TRP A 76 -16.26 -12.04 -16.71
C TRP A 76 -16.70 -12.88 -15.50
N GLN A 77 -16.84 -14.20 -15.68
CA GLN A 77 -17.24 -15.12 -14.62
C GLN A 77 -16.20 -15.19 -13.49
N ILE A 78 -14.91 -15.16 -13.86
CA ILE A 78 -13.79 -15.20 -12.92
C ILE A 78 -13.71 -13.88 -12.14
N LEU A 79 -13.95 -12.75 -12.80
CA LEU A 79 -14.00 -11.44 -12.13
C LEU A 79 -15.08 -11.41 -11.04
N VAL A 80 -16.29 -11.86 -11.35
CA VAL A 80 -17.40 -11.91 -10.38
C VAL A 80 -17.05 -12.82 -9.21
N LEU A 81 -16.45 -13.97 -9.48
CA LEU A 81 -15.99 -14.91 -8.45
C LEU A 81 -14.91 -14.27 -7.55
N VAL A 82 -13.90 -13.62 -8.13
CA VAL A 82 -12.83 -12.93 -7.38
C VAL A 82 -13.42 -11.83 -6.51
N LEU A 83 -14.36 -11.03 -7.03
CA LEU A 83 -14.99 -9.96 -6.27
C LEU A 83 -15.81 -10.48 -5.10
N PHE A 84 -16.52 -11.60 -5.29
CA PHE A 84 -17.25 -12.28 -4.24
C PHE A 84 -16.32 -12.83 -3.15
N VAL A 85 -15.19 -13.45 -3.54
CA VAL A 85 -14.17 -13.92 -2.62
C VAL A 85 -13.52 -12.77 -1.85
N VAL A 86 -13.23 -11.64 -2.51
CA VAL A 86 -12.71 -10.43 -1.84
C VAL A 86 -13.70 -9.92 -0.79
N PHE A 87 -15.01 -9.96 -1.07
CA PHE A 87 -16.03 -9.54 -0.13
C PHE A 87 -16.08 -10.45 1.12
N ILE A 88 -16.11 -11.76 0.92
CA ILE A 88 -16.09 -12.75 2.02
C ILE A 88 -14.79 -12.64 2.82
N SER A 89 -13.65 -12.57 2.13
CA SER A 89 -12.33 -12.44 2.75
C SER A 89 -12.23 -11.14 3.56
N GLY A 90 -12.76 -10.03 3.05
CA GLY A 90 -12.84 -8.76 3.77
C GLY A 90 -13.66 -8.87 5.05
N PHE A 91 -14.80 -9.56 5.01
CA PHE A 91 -15.63 -9.80 6.20
C PHE A 91 -14.89 -10.64 7.25
N VAL A 92 -14.28 -11.75 6.85
CA VAL A 92 -13.48 -12.61 7.77
C VAL A 92 -12.29 -11.83 8.33
N SER A 93 -11.61 -11.04 7.49
CA SER A 93 -10.47 -10.22 7.86
C SER A 93 -10.82 -9.19 8.94
N PHE A 94 -12.03 -8.63 8.94
CA PHE A 94 -12.46 -7.71 9.99
C PHE A 94 -12.46 -8.35 11.40
N PHE A 95 -13.01 -9.56 11.52
CA PHE A 95 -13.00 -10.29 12.79
C PHE A 95 -11.58 -10.68 13.20
N LEU A 96 -10.78 -11.17 12.24
CA LEU A 96 -9.40 -11.57 12.48
C LEU A 96 -8.54 -10.38 12.91
N ALA A 97 -8.67 -9.24 12.22
CA ALA A 97 -7.96 -8.00 12.53
C ALA A 97 -8.33 -7.49 13.93
N LYS A 98 -9.60 -7.56 14.33
CA LYS A 98 -10.02 -7.19 15.70
C LYS A 98 -9.37 -8.10 16.75
N PHE A 99 -9.34 -9.41 16.51
CA PHE A 99 -8.71 -10.37 17.42
C PHE A 99 -7.20 -10.14 17.52
N LEU A 100 -6.51 -10.03 16.38
CA LEU A 100 -5.07 -9.75 16.31
C LEU A 100 -4.74 -8.40 16.97
N ALA A 101 -5.51 -7.34 16.69
CA ALA A 101 -5.26 -6.02 17.27
C ALA A 101 -5.31 -6.06 18.80
N LYS A 102 -6.28 -6.76 19.39
CA LYS A 102 -6.36 -6.92 20.85
C LYS A 102 -5.18 -7.74 21.39
N PHE A 103 -4.85 -8.85 20.74
CA PHE A 103 -3.73 -9.71 21.14
C PHE A 103 -2.38 -8.97 21.09
N PHE A 104 -2.09 -8.31 19.98
CA PHE A 104 -0.86 -7.54 19.80
C PHE A 104 -0.81 -6.33 20.72
N SER A 105 -1.92 -5.61 20.92
CA SER A 105 -1.95 -4.47 21.83
C SER A 105 -1.60 -4.83 23.27
N GLN A 106 -1.89 -6.06 23.71
CA GLN A 106 -1.54 -6.54 25.04
C GLN A 106 -0.07 -6.98 25.12
N LYS A 107 0.47 -7.63 24.08
CA LYS A 107 1.87 -8.09 24.04
C LYS A 107 2.88 -6.99 23.72
N LEU A 108 2.49 -5.96 22.95
CA LEU A 108 3.35 -4.86 22.53
C LEU A 108 3.96 -4.10 23.71
N LYS A 109 3.28 -4.02 24.86
CA LYS A 109 3.82 -3.38 26.08
C LYS A 109 5.11 -4.03 26.60
N LYS A 110 5.39 -5.30 26.24
CA LYS A 110 6.59 -6.04 26.68
C LYS A 110 7.68 -6.12 25.63
N VAL A 111 7.44 -5.63 24.42
CA VAL A 111 8.40 -5.73 23.30
C VAL A 111 9.23 -4.45 23.24
N ASN A 112 10.56 -4.59 23.26
CA ASN A 112 11.44 -3.45 23.04
C ASN A 112 11.32 -3.00 21.57
N TYR A 113 10.83 -1.78 21.36
CA TYR A 113 10.63 -1.19 20.03
C TYR A 113 11.93 -1.12 19.22
N VAL A 114 13.07 -0.88 19.88
CA VAL A 114 14.39 -0.84 19.24
C VAL A 114 14.76 -2.20 18.67
N LEU A 115 14.57 -3.26 19.46
CA LEU A 115 14.89 -4.61 19.03
C LEU A 115 13.98 -5.06 17.87
N LEU A 116 12.70 -4.71 17.91
CA LEU A 116 11.77 -4.98 16.82
C LEU A 116 12.18 -4.24 15.53
N SER A 117 12.54 -2.96 15.63
CA SER A 117 13.00 -2.18 14.48
C SER A 117 14.32 -2.67 13.90
N LEU A 118 15.22 -3.19 14.75
CA LEU A 118 16.50 -3.73 14.30
C LEU A 118 16.30 -5.06 13.57
N ILE A 119 15.41 -5.93 14.07
CA ILE A 119 15.04 -7.18 13.39
C ILE A 119 14.42 -6.89 12.01
N THR A 120 13.47 -5.94 11.93
CA THR A 120 12.85 -5.62 10.64
C THR A 120 13.84 -5.04 9.64
N LEU A 121 14.75 -4.17 10.09
CA LEU A 121 15.80 -3.61 9.24
C LEU A 121 16.76 -4.70 8.74
N LEU A 122 17.20 -5.60 9.62
CA LEU A 122 18.08 -6.72 9.26
C LEU A 122 17.42 -7.65 8.24
N LEU A 123 16.16 -8.01 8.46
CA LEU A 123 15.38 -8.83 7.53
C LEU A 123 15.24 -8.14 6.16
N LEU A 124 15.03 -6.83 6.14
CA LEU A 124 14.89 -6.06 4.91
C LEU A 124 16.21 -6.02 4.13
N VAL A 125 17.35 -5.86 4.81
CA VAL A 125 18.69 -5.94 4.21
C VAL A 125 18.93 -7.30 3.58
N ILE A 126 18.58 -8.40 4.27
CA ILE A 126 18.74 -9.76 3.74
C ILE A 126 17.90 -9.95 2.47
N ILE A 127 16.63 -9.55 2.50
CA ILE A 127 15.74 -9.71 1.33
C ILE A 127 16.25 -8.89 0.15
N VAL A 128 16.65 -7.64 0.37
CA VAL A 128 17.18 -6.77 -0.70
C VAL A 128 18.46 -7.35 -1.29
N PHE A 129 19.34 -7.88 -0.45
CA PHE A 129 20.56 -8.53 -0.90
C PHE A 129 20.26 -9.79 -1.73
N LEU A 130 19.30 -10.61 -1.31
CA LEU A 130 18.94 -11.85 -2.00
C LEU A 130 18.26 -11.59 -3.35
N VAL A 131 17.38 -10.58 -3.42
CA VAL A 131 16.57 -10.29 -4.62
C VAL A 131 17.30 -9.40 -5.62
N SER A 132 18.04 -8.40 -5.15
CA SER A 132 18.62 -7.35 -5.99
C SER A 132 20.16 -7.30 -5.95
N GLY A 133 20.79 -8.15 -5.16
CA GLY A 133 22.25 -8.22 -5.03
C GLY A 133 22.87 -6.96 -4.44
N PHE A 134 24.14 -6.72 -4.80
CA PHE A 134 24.94 -5.62 -4.26
C PHE A 134 24.41 -4.23 -4.64
N LEU A 135 23.86 -4.08 -5.85
CA LEU A 135 23.26 -2.82 -6.31
C LEU A 135 22.03 -2.44 -5.46
N GLY A 136 21.18 -3.42 -5.12
CA GLY A 136 20.02 -3.18 -4.25
C GLY A 136 20.42 -2.66 -2.87
N PHE A 137 21.52 -3.16 -2.32
CA PHE A 137 22.03 -2.70 -1.03
C PHE A 137 22.50 -1.24 -1.06
N LEU A 138 23.20 -0.81 -2.13
CA LEU A 138 23.58 0.59 -2.32
C LEU A 138 22.35 1.51 -2.41
N ILE A 139 21.31 1.08 -3.14
CA ILE A 139 20.06 1.82 -3.26
C ILE A 139 19.34 1.92 -1.90
N LEU A 140 19.36 0.85 -1.09
CA LEU A 140 18.79 0.85 0.26
C LEU A 140 19.49 1.87 1.17
N ILE A 141 20.82 1.96 1.12
CA ILE A 141 21.59 2.96 1.86
C ILE A 141 21.21 4.38 1.42
N ALA A 142 21.25 4.66 0.11
CA ALA A 142 20.88 5.97 -0.43
C ALA A 142 19.44 6.36 -0.07
N SER A 143 18.51 5.41 -0.15
CA SER A 143 17.10 5.60 0.23
C SER A 143 16.93 5.87 1.74
N THR A 144 17.77 5.26 2.57
CA THR A 144 17.75 5.50 4.02
C THR A 144 18.21 6.92 4.34
N PHE A 145 19.29 7.39 3.69
CA PHE A 145 19.77 8.77 3.85
C PHE A 145 18.76 9.80 3.39
N THR A 146 18.14 9.61 2.22
CA THR A 146 17.09 10.52 1.76
C THR A 146 15.92 10.54 2.76
N GLY A 147 15.51 9.37 3.26
CA GLY A 147 14.48 9.25 4.29
C GLY A 147 14.78 10.04 5.56
N ILE A 148 16.01 9.94 6.08
CA ILE A 148 16.48 10.69 7.25
C ILE A 148 16.49 12.19 6.95
N TYR A 149 16.95 12.60 5.76
CA TYR A 149 16.98 13.98 5.33
C TYR A 149 15.58 14.63 5.34
N SER A 150 14.54 13.93 4.86
CA SER A 150 13.16 14.44 4.93
C SER A 150 12.66 14.64 6.36
N ILE A 151 13.05 13.77 7.29
CA ILE A 151 12.69 13.92 8.72
C ILE A 151 13.37 15.15 9.31
N SER A 152 14.65 15.37 8.98
CA SER A 152 15.41 16.53 9.46
C SER A 152 14.83 17.86 8.98
N LEU A 153 14.22 17.88 7.80
CA LEU A 153 13.53 19.06 7.25
C LEU A 153 12.12 19.27 7.84
N GLY A 154 11.63 18.37 8.70
CA GLY A 154 10.26 18.42 9.24
C GLY A 154 9.17 18.13 8.20
N VAL A 155 9.54 17.60 7.03
CA VAL A 155 8.62 17.32 5.92
C VAL A 155 8.06 15.91 6.06
N ARG A 156 6.77 15.72 5.71
CA ARG A 156 6.16 14.39 5.71
C ARG A 156 6.84 13.51 4.66
N ARG A 157 7.26 12.30 5.05
CA ARG A 157 7.91 11.32 4.15
C ARG A 157 7.10 11.02 2.88
N THR A 158 5.78 11.16 2.95
CA THR A 158 4.92 10.95 1.79
C THR A 158 5.15 11.96 0.67
N ASN A 159 5.78 13.11 0.92
CA ASN A 159 6.15 14.04 -0.14
C ASN A 159 7.22 13.46 -1.09
N MET A 160 8.02 12.48 -0.64
CA MET A 160 9.03 11.82 -1.47
C MET A 160 8.43 11.05 -2.65
N MET A 161 7.21 10.53 -2.49
CA MET A 161 6.49 9.88 -3.59
C MET A 161 6.15 10.85 -4.73
N GLY A 162 6.24 12.17 -4.50
CA GLY A 162 6.08 13.19 -5.53
C GLY A 162 7.05 13.04 -6.70
N CYS A 163 8.24 12.49 -6.48
CA CYS A 163 9.20 12.20 -7.55
C CYS A 163 8.66 11.19 -8.58
N LEU A 164 7.77 10.28 -8.17
CA LEU A 164 7.10 9.33 -9.07
C LEU A 164 5.78 9.91 -9.61
N LEU A 165 5.07 10.65 -8.76
CA LEU A 165 3.74 11.19 -9.04
C LEU A 165 3.75 12.32 -10.08
N VAL A 166 4.75 13.21 -10.02
CA VAL A 166 4.85 14.34 -10.95
C VAL A 166 5.12 13.84 -12.38
N PRO A 167 6.09 12.94 -12.63
CA PRO A 167 6.30 12.36 -13.96
C PRO A 167 5.09 11.60 -14.49
N THR A 168 4.39 10.81 -13.65
CA THR A 168 3.23 10.05 -14.11
C THR A 168 2.06 10.96 -14.49
N ILE A 169 1.80 12.02 -13.73
CA ILE A 169 0.78 13.01 -14.10
C ILE A 169 1.13 13.68 -15.42
N ILE A 170 2.37 14.13 -15.59
CA ILE A 170 2.82 14.78 -16.83
C ILE A 170 2.69 13.84 -18.03
N PHE A 171 3.10 12.58 -17.88
CA PHE A 171 3.00 11.58 -18.93
C PHE A 171 1.56 11.33 -19.39
N TYR A 172 0.62 11.21 -18.45
CA TYR A 172 -0.80 10.97 -18.78
C TYR A 172 -1.55 12.22 -19.23
N LEU A 173 -1.08 13.43 -18.88
CA LEU A 173 -1.68 14.68 -19.35
C LEU A 173 -1.21 15.03 -20.78
N MET A 174 -0.02 14.58 -21.16
CA MET A 174 0.59 14.82 -22.47
C MET A 174 0.21 13.76 -23.52
N LEU A 175 -0.46 12.68 -23.11
CA LEU A 175 -0.95 11.58 -23.96
C LEU A 175 -2.46 11.74 -24.25
#